data_AF-A0AAE0AP15-F1
#
_entry.id   AF-A0AAE0AP15-F1
#
_cell.length_a   1.000
_cell.length_b   1.000
_cell.length_c   1.000
_cell.angle_alpha   90.00
_cell.angle_beta   90.00
_cell.angle_gamma   90.00
#
_symmetry.space_group_name_H-M   'P 1'
#
loop_
_entity.id
_entity.type
_entity.pdbx_description
1 polymer ?
#
loop_
_entity_poly.entity_id
_entity_poly.type
_entity_poly.pdbx_seq_one_letter_code
_entity_poly.pdbx_strand_id
1 'polypeptide(L)'
;MNGDHMNLRCSAHILNLIVIEGLKDYHESISTIRNVVRYVRGSPARLQKFKSCAEREKISSKKLLCLDVPTRWNSTHLMLESAEKFQKAFERLEDHDTQYFHDFCLGEDKGAPTSLDWEYARCFIKFLKVFFDATLKFSGSLFVTSNTFLRHLCMVHSQLKN
;
A
#
# COMPACT_ATOMS: atom_id res chain seq x y z
N MET A 1 1.22 23.61 33.04
CA MET A 1 -0.07 23.45 32.34
C MET A 1 0.03 24.09 30.97
N ASN A 2 -0.79 23.65 30.02
CA ASN A 2 -1.02 24.17 28.66
C ASN A 2 -0.49 23.28 27.53
N GLY A 3 -0.99 22.04 27.49
CA GLY A 3 -1.08 21.22 26.28
C GLY A 3 -2.39 21.47 25.54
N ASP A 4 -2.75 22.75 25.40
CA ASP A 4 -4.04 23.18 24.88
C ASP A 4 -4.01 23.24 23.35
N HIS A 5 -4.87 22.40 22.77
CA HIS A 5 -5.36 22.40 21.39
C HIS A 5 -4.45 21.83 20.29
N MET A 6 -4.13 20.53 20.37
CA MET A 6 -3.83 19.77 19.16
C MET A 6 -5.13 19.20 18.59
N ASN A 7 -5.64 19.81 17.52
CA ASN A 7 -6.86 19.38 16.82
C ASN A 7 -6.58 18.09 16.01
N LEU A 8 -7.62 17.29 15.73
CA LEU A 8 -7.62 16.17 14.76
C LEU A 8 -6.92 16.52 13.44
N ARG A 9 -7.05 17.76 12.95
CA ARG A 9 -6.37 18.22 11.73
C ARG A 9 -4.84 18.25 11.88
N CYS A 10 -4.31 18.75 12.99
CA CYS A 10 -2.87 18.77 13.26
C CYS A 10 -2.33 17.35 13.49
N SER A 11 -3.13 16.50 14.15
CA SER A 11 -2.82 15.10 14.43
C SER A 11 -2.73 14.26 13.15
N ALA A 12 -3.73 14.38 12.26
CA ALA A 12 -3.72 13.74 10.95
C ALA A 12 -2.58 14.25 10.06
N HIS A 13 -2.25 15.54 10.17
CA HIS A 13 -1.12 16.13 9.44
C HIS A 13 0.22 15.57 9.90
N ILE A 14 0.47 15.44 11.21
CA ILE A 14 1.70 14.84 11.75
C ILE A 14 1.84 13.37 11.34
N LEU A 15 0.76 12.58 11.46
CA LEU A 15 0.77 11.18 11.00
C LEU A 15 1.09 11.08 9.51
N ASN A 16 0.49 11.96 8.70
CA ASN A 16 0.75 12.03 7.26
C ASN A 16 2.23 12.37 6.97
N LEU A 17 2.85 13.28 7.71
CA LEU A 17 4.28 13.60 7.57
C LEU A 17 5.19 12.42 7.91
N ILE A 18 4.93 11.72 9.03
CA ILE A 18 5.71 10.54 9.43
C ILE A 18 5.62 9.44 8.36
N VAL A 19 4.41 9.18 7.86
CA VAL A 19 4.20 8.17 6.84
C VAL A 19 4.86 8.55 5.51
N ILE A 20 4.75 9.82 5.08
CA ILE A 20 5.39 10.29 3.85
C ILE A 20 6.91 10.17 3.94
N GLU A 21 7.50 10.45 5.10
CA GLU A 21 8.94 10.30 5.27
C GLU A 21 9.35 8.83 5.13
N GLY A 22 8.66 7.91 5.82
CA GLY A 22 8.92 6.48 5.70
C GLY A 22 8.62 5.91 4.31
N LEU A 23 7.78 6.56 3.50
CA LEU A 23 7.51 6.17 2.11
C LEU A 23 8.69 6.43 1.16
N LYS A 24 9.59 7.36 1.49
CA LYS A 24 10.71 7.73 0.61
C LYS A 24 11.69 6.58 0.43
N ASP A 25 11.99 5.86 1.51
CA ASP A 25 12.94 4.75 1.51
C ASP A 25 12.47 3.54 0.67
N TYR A 26 11.16 3.44 0.42
CA TYR A 26 10.54 2.35 -0.35
C TYR A 26 9.87 2.84 -1.64
N HIS A 27 10.16 4.07 -2.06
CA HIS A 27 9.44 4.73 -3.14
C HIS A 27 9.51 3.93 -4.45
N GLU A 28 10.66 3.31 -4.75
CA GLU A 28 10.87 2.51 -5.96
C GLU A 28 9.99 1.25 -5.97
N SER A 29 10.09 0.39 -4.95
CA SER A 29 9.26 -0.83 -4.88
C SER A 29 7.76 -0.53 -4.93
N ILE A 30 7.32 0.51 -4.23
CA ILE A 30 5.92 0.95 -4.26
C ILE A 30 5.54 1.44 -5.67
N SER A 31 6.44 2.17 -6.34
CA SER A 31 6.23 2.63 -7.72
C SER A 31 6.09 1.46 -8.70
N THR A 32 6.96 0.46 -8.59
CA THR A 32 6.95 -0.74 -9.44
C THR A 32 5.64 -1.51 -9.30
N ILE A 33 5.22 -1.80 -8.06
CA ILE A 33 3.94 -2.47 -7.78
C ILE A 33 2.75 -1.64 -8.28
N ARG A 34 2.79 -0.32 -8.04
CA ARG A 34 1.76 0.61 -8.52
C ARG A 34 1.62 0.57 -10.05
N ASN A 35 2.72 0.47 -10.79
CA ASN A 35 2.70 0.46 -12.25
C ASN A 35 2.06 -0.81 -12.80
N VAL A 36 2.36 -1.99 -12.23
CA VAL A 36 1.72 -3.24 -12.67
C VAL A 36 0.24 -3.29 -12.29
N VAL A 37 -0.13 -2.74 -11.13
CA VAL A 37 -1.55 -2.59 -10.76
C VAL A 37 -2.28 -1.68 -11.75
N ARG A 38 -1.67 -0.57 -12.16
CA ARG A 38 -2.23 0.33 -13.19
C ARG A 38 -2.37 -0.37 -14.53
N TYR A 39 -1.39 -1.17 -14.93
CA TYR A 39 -1.47 -1.95 -16.17
C TYR A 39 -2.69 -2.86 -16.17
N VAL A 40 -2.82 -3.71 -15.13
CA VAL A 40 -3.93 -4.67 -15.01
C VAL A 40 -5.29 -3.96 -14.96
N ARG A 41 -5.37 -2.83 -14.25
CA ARG A 41 -6.60 -2.04 -14.10
C ARG A 41 -6.89 -1.11 -15.29
N GLY A 42 -5.93 -0.96 -16.22
CA GLY A 42 -6.03 -0.03 -17.34
C GLY A 42 -7.03 -0.44 -18.42
N SER A 43 -7.39 -1.71 -18.51
CA SER A 43 -8.45 -2.16 -19.43
C SER A 43 -9.18 -3.42 -18.92
N PRO A 44 -10.46 -3.62 -19.30
CA PRO A 44 -11.19 -4.84 -18.97
C PRO A 44 -10.49 -6.12 -19.47
N ALA A 45 -9.87 -6.06 -20.66
CA ALA A 45 -9.17 -7.20 -21.24
C ALA A 45 -7.95 -7.62 -20.40
N ARG A 46 -7.12 -6.66 -19.98
CA ARG A 46 -5.96 -6.92 -19.09
C ARG A 46 -6.41 -7.48 -17.74
N LEU A 47 -7.49 -6.93 -17.18
CA LEU A 47 -8.07 -7.43 -15.93
C LEU A 47 -8.56 -8.88 -16.07
N GLN A 48 -9.17 -9.26 -17.19
CA GLN A 48 -9.62 -10.65 -17.41
C GLN A 48 -8.45 -11.63 -17.55
N LYS A 49 -7.38 -11.25 -18.27
CA LYS A 49 -6.15 -12.05 -18.33
C LYS A 49 -5.56 -12.27 -16.94
N PHE A 50 -5.47 -11.21 -16.14
CA PHE A 50 -4.97 -11.29 -14.77
C PHE A 50 -5.82 -12.18 -13.87
N LYS A 51 -7.16 -12.08 -13.95
CA LYS A 51 -8.06 -12.99 -13.23
C LYS A 51 -7.82 -14.45 -13.59
N SER A 52 -7.63 -14.75 -14.88
CA SER A 52 -7.29 -16.10 -15.34
C SER A 52 -5.95 -16.58 -14.76
N CYS A 53 -4.96 -15.69 -14.60
CA CYS A 53 -3.70 -16.01 -13.93
C CYS A 53 -3.90 -16.31 -12.44
N ALA A 54 -4.70 -15.49 -11.74
CA ALA A 54 -5.02 -15.70 -10.33
C ALA A 54 -5.79 -17.01 -10.07
N GLU A 55 -6.70 -17.39 -10.97
CA GLU A 55 -7.42 -18.66 -10.93
C GLU A 55 -6.46 -19.85 -11.12
N ARG A 56 -5.53 -19.76 -12.08
CA ARG A 56 -4.50 -20.80 -12.31
C ARG A 56 -3.57 -20.97 -11.11
N GLU A 57 -3.22 -19.87 -10.45
CA GLU A 57 -2.44 -19.87 -9.21
C GLU A 57 -3.24 -20.28 -7.97
N LYS A 58 -4.53 -20.58 -8.12
CA LYS A 58 -5.43 -20.99 -7.02
C LYS A 58 -5.44 -19.98 -5.87
N ILE A 59 -5.37 -18.69 -6.19
CA ILE A 59 -5.36 -17.62 -5.20
C ILE A 59 -6.75 -17.55 -4.55
N SER A 60 -6.83 -17.81 -3.25
CA SER A 60 -8.08 -17.74 -2.46
C SER A 60 -8.56 -16.31 -2.17
N SER A 61 -7.73 -15.33 -2.53
CA SER A 61 -7.97 -13.89 -2.64
C SER A 61 -9.31 -13.46 -3.26
N LYS A 62 -10.35 -13.10 -2.50
CA LYS A 62 -11.53 -12.38 -3.05
C LYS A 62 -11.36 -10.86 -3.15
N LYS A 63 -10.26 -10.30 -2.63
CA LYS A 63 -10.02 -8.85 -2.73
C LYS A 63 -9.86 -8.43 -4.20
N LEU A 64 -10.26 -7.21 -4.51
CA LEU A 64 -10.02 -6.62 -5.83
C LEU A 64 -8.77 -5.75 -5.78
N LEU A 65 -7.99 -5.75 -6.87
CA LEU A 65 -6.94 -4.75 -7.05
C LEU A 65 -7.57 -3.34 -7.07
N CYS A 66 -7.03 -2.45 -6.25
CA CYS A 66 -7.43 -1.05 -6.20
C CYS A 66 -6.28 -0.15 -6.67
N LEU A 67 -6.65 0.94 -7.35
CA LEU A 67 -5.69 1.93 -7.82
C LEU A 67 -5.15 2.76 -6.66
N ASP A 68 -3.89 3.15 -6.75
CA ASP A 68 -3.28 4.07 -5.80
C ASP A 68 -3.52 5.54 -6.17
N VAL A 69 -3.68 6.36 -5.14
CA VAL A 69 -3.68 7.82 -5.20
C VAL A 69 -2.43 8.27 -4.45
N PRO A 70 -1.30 8.57 -5.13
CA PRO A 70 0.01 8.78 -4.50
C PRO A 70 0.05 9.88 -3.44
N THR A 71 -0.88 10.85 -3.49
CA THR A 71 -1.00 11.93 -2.50
C THR A 71 -1.72 11.49 -1.22
N ARG A 72 -2.19 10.23 -1.13
CA ARG A 72 -2.94 9.69 0.00
C ARG A 72 -2.37 8.32 0.40
N TRP A 73 -1.56 8.29 1.44
CA TRP A 73 -0.94 7.05 1.92
C TRP A 73 -1.93 5.94 2.29
N ASN A 74 -3.15 6.28 2.72
CA ASN A 74 -4.24 5.31 2.95
C ASN A 74 -4.57 4.52 1.66
N SER A 75 -4.56 5.20 0.51
CA SER A 75 -4.77 4.56 -0.80
C SER A 75 -3.59 3.65 -1.15
N THR A 76 -2.37 4.09 -0.83
CA THR A 76 -1.16 3.29 -1.04
C THR A 76 -1.19 2.03 -0.18
N HIS A 77 -1.59 2.14 1.09
CA HIS A 77 -1.77 1.01 1.99
C HIS A 77 -2.72 -0.04 1.40
N LEU A 78 -3.92 0.39 1.01
CA LEU A 78 -4.95 -0.50 0.45
C LEU A 78 -4.51 -1.15 -0.86
N MET A 79 -3.81 -0.39 -1.72
CA MET A 79 -3.26 -0.90 -2.97
C MET A 79 -2.24 -2.01 -2.71
N LEU A 80 -1.27 -1.79 -1.82
CA LEU A 80 -0.27 -2.78 -1.47
C LEU A 80 -0.90 -4.01 -0.77
N GLU A 81 -1.79 -3.80 0.19
CA GLU A 81 -2.46 -4.88 0.94
C GLU A 81 -3.32 -5.78 0.05
N SER A 82 -3.87 -5.22 -1.03
CA SER A 82 -4.57 -6.01 -2.04
C SER A 82 -3.60 -6.68 -3.01
N ALA A 83 -2.65 -5.93 -3.57
CA ALA A 83 -1.72 -6.41 -4.59
C ALA A 83 -0.81 -7.55 -4.12
N GLU A 84 -0.34 -7.50 -2.87
CA GLU A 84 0.54 -8.53 -2.28
C GLU A 84 -0.10 -9.93 -2.31
N LYS A 85 -1.43 -10.02 -2.13
CA LYS A 85 -2.18 -11.28 -2.21
C LYS A 85 -2.19 -11.91 -3.59
N PHE A 86 -1.86 -11.12 -4.61
CA PHE A 86 -1.83 -11.52 -6.00
C PHE A 86 -0.41 -11.56 -6.58
N GLN A 87 0.64 -11.55 -5.76
CA GLN A 87 2.04 -11.62 -6.22
C GLN A 87 2.23 -12.71 -7.30
N LYS A 88 1.83 -13.95 -7.03
CA LYS A 88 1.97 -15.07 -7.99
C LYS A 88 1.20 -14.87 -9.29
N ALA A 89 0.08 -14.15 -9.26
CA ALA A 89 -0.67 -13.83 -10.47
C ALA A 89 0.03 -12.78 -11.33
N PHE A 90 0.77 -11.84 -10.72
CA PHE A 90 1.63 -10.90 -11.44
C PHE A 90 2.82 -11.64 -12.07
N GLU A 91 3.50 -12.50 -11.32
CA GLU A 91 4.60 -13.32 -11.83
C GLU A 91 4.14 -14.17 -13.02
N ARG A 92 2.98 -14.84 -12.90
CA ARG A 92 2.39 -15.61 -14.02
C ARG A 92 1.95 -14.76 -15.21
N LEU A 93 1.67 -13.48 -15.02
CA LEU A 93 1.24 -12.60 -16.11
C LEU A 93 2.37 -12.36 -17.12
N GLU A 94 3.63 -12.44 -16.67
CA GLU A 94 4.83 -12.36 -17.52
C GLU A 94 4.80 -13.40 -18.65
N ASP A 95 4.37 -14.62 -18.35
CA ASP A 95 4.30 -15.70 -19.35
C ASP A 95 3.02 -15.67 -20.21
N HIS A 96 2.00 -14.92 -19.81
CA HIS A 96 0.65 -15.00 -20.40
C HIS A 96 0.18 -13.74 -21.10
N ASP A 97 0.84 -12.60 -20.90
CA ASP A 97 0.54 -11.37 -21.60
C ASP A 97 1.81 -10.77 -22.21
N THR A 98 2.01 -11.03 -23.51
CA THR A 98 3.19 -10.54 -24.26
C THR A 98 3.39 -9.04 -24.12
N GLN A 99 2.31 -8.26 -24.04
CA GLN A 99 2.41 -6.81 -23.83
C GLN A 99 2.92 -6.48 -22.42
N TYR A 100 2.49 -7.22 -21.40
CA TYR A 100 3.00 -7.05 -20.04
C TYR A 100 4.49 -7.38 -19.97
N PHE A 101 4.91 -8.50 -20.57
CA PHE A 101 6.31 -8.88 -20.67
C PHE A 101 7.15 -7.82 -21.39
N HIS A 102 6.66 -7.28 -22.50
CA HIS A 102 7.35 -6.21 -23.22
C HIS A 102 7.44 -4.92 -22.38
N ASP A 103 6.35 -4.50 -21.76
CA ASP A 103 6.27 -3.24 -21.00
C ASP A 103 7.10 -3.26 -19.70
N PHE A 104 7.24 -4.43 -19.06
CA PHE A 104 7.83 -4.55 -17.73
C PHE A 104 9.08 -5.43 -17.63
N CYS A 105 9.28 -6.42 -18.51
CA CYS A 105 10.41 -7.35 -18.40
C CYS A 105 11.52 -7.06 -19.43
N LEU A 106 11.19 -6.42 -20.55
CA LEU A 106 12.16 -6.02 -21.58
C LEU A 106 12.48 -4.51 -21.60
N GLY A 107 11.64 -3.68 -20.97
CA GLY A 107 11.82 -2.24 -20.95
C GLY A 107 12.94 -1.78 -20.00
N GLU A 108 13.69 -0.74 -20.39
CA GLU A 108 14.80 -0.19 -19.59
C GLU A 108 14.33 0.65 -18.38
N ASP A 109 13.11 1.20 -18.42
CA ASP A 109 12.67 2.21 -17.45
C ASP A 109 11.84 1.68 -16.26
N LYS A 110 11.13 0.56 -16.43
CA LYS A 110 10.15 0.08 -15.43
C LYS A 110 10.10 -1.43 -15.39
N GLY A 111 10.92 -2.03 -14.54
CA GLY A 111 10.93 -3.47 -14.30
C GLY A 111 9.60 -4.01 -13.78
N ALA A 112 9.37 -5.32 -13.92
CA ALA A 112 8.37 -6.04 -13.14
C ALA A 112 8.80 -6.09 -11.65
N PRO A 113 7.85 -6.14 -10.69
CA PRO A 113 8.19 -6.23 -9.28
C PRO A 113 8.96 -7.51 -8.98
N THR A 114 10.16 -7.36 -8.42
CA THR A 114 11.03 -8.45 -7.99
C THR A 114 10.54 -9.06 -6.67
N SER A 115 11.08 -10.22 -6.29
CA SER A 115 10.79 -10.82 -4.98
C SER A 115 11.12 -9.90 -3.81
N LEU A 116 12.16 -9.06 -3.96
CA LEU A 116 12.57 -8.07 -2.96
C LEU A 116 11.55 -6.92 -2.85
N ASP A 117 10.98 -6.46 -3.96
CA ASP A 117 9.91 -5.45 -3.95
C ASP A 117 8.69 -5.93 -3.16
N TRP A 118 8.31 -7.20 -3.33
CA TRP A 118 7.22 -7.80 -2.57
C TRP A 118 7.54 -7.97 -1.08
N GLU A 119 8.79 -8.27 -0.74
CA GLU A 119 9.24 -8.34 0.65
C GLU A 119 9.18 -6.97 1.33
N TYR A 120 9.69 -5.94 0.68
CA TYR A 120 9.57 -4.56 1.16
C TYR A 120 8.12 -4.11 1.26
N ALA A 121 7.27 -4.44 0.28
CA ALA A 121 5.84 -4.16 0.36
C ALA A 121 5.19 -4.82 1.58
N ARG A 122 5.51 -6.08 1.90
CA ARG A 122 5.01 -6.76 3.11
C ARG A 122 5.44 -6.07 4.39
N CYS A 123 6.72 -5.69 4.51
CA CYS A 123 7.22 -4.94 5.65
C CYS A 123 6.48 -3.61 5.80
N PHE A 124 6.29 -2.92 4.68
CA PHE A 124 5.65 -1.62 4.65
C PHE A 124 4.14 -1.67 4.91
N ILE A 125 3.44 -2.71 4.44
CA ILE A 125 2.03 -2.97 4.80
C ILE A 125 1.89 -3.10 6.32
N LYS A 126 2.78 -3.86 6.98
CA LYS A 126 2.76 -4.02 8.44
C LYS A 126 2.99 -2.69 9.15
N PHE A 127 3.97 -1.91 8.71
CA PHE A 127 4.25 -0.57 9.22
C PHE A 127 3.03 0.35 9.09
N LEU A 128 2.50 0.50 7.87
CA LEU A 128 1.35 1.36 7.58
C LEU A 128 0.08 0.92 8.30
N LYS A 129 -0.09 -0.38 8.54
CA LYS A 129 -1.27 -0.90 9.22
C LYS A 129 -1.46 -0.29 10.61
N VAL A 130 -0.37 -0.02 11.34
CA VAL A 130 -0.43 0.62 12.65
C VAL A 130 -1.08 2.01 12.54
N PHE A 131 -0.66 2.80 11.55
CA PHE A 131 -1.21 4.12 11.28
C PHE A 131 -2.63 4.05 10.72
N PHE A 132 -2.92 3.06 9.87
CA PHE A 132 -4.22 2.86 9.23
C PHE A 132 -5.30 2.53 10.27
N ASP A 133 -5.01 1.57 11.16
CA ASP A 133 -5.91 1.18 12.23
C ASP A 133 -6.12 2.33 13.23
N ALA A 134 -5.07 3.13 13.50
CA ALA A 134 -5.20 4.35 14.31
C ALA A 134 -6.11 5.39 13.62
N THR A 135 -5.94 5.62 12.33
CA THR A 135 -6.74 6.58 11.54
C THR A 135 -8.21 6.17 11.47
N LEU A 136 -8.50 4.88 11.28
CA LEU A 136 -9.87 4.36 11.32
C LEU A 136 -10.53 4.63 12.68
N LYS A 137 -9.84 4.34 13.78
CA LYS A 137 -10.33 4.63 15.14
C LYS A 137 -10.63 6.12 15.35
N PHE A 138 -9.81 7.02 14.79
CA PHE A 138 -10.06 8.46 14.87
C PHE A 138 -11.26 8.89 14.02
N SER A 139 -11.44 8.34 12.82
CA SER A 139 -12.57 8.67 11.95
C SER A 139 -13.93 8.21 12.50
N GLY A 140 -13.94 7.15 13.32
CA GLY A 140 -15.14 6.61 13.95
C GLY A 140 -15.50 7.24 15.30
N SER A 141 -14.64 8.08 15.88
CA SER A 141 -14.89 8.71 17.18
C SER A 141 -15.41 10.14 17.01
N LEU A 142 -16.60 10.43 17.53
CA LEU A 142 -17.19 11.77 17.54
C LEU A 142 -16.39 12.77 18.39
N PHE A 143 -15.54 12.30 19.30
CA PHE A 143 -14.72 13.13 20.18
C PHE A 143 -13.35 12.50 20.41
N VAL A 144 -12.30 13.08 19.82
CA VAL A 144 -10.91 12.69 20.05
C VAL A 144 -10.21 13.86 20.75
N THR A 145 -9.92 13.69 22.04
CA THR A 145 -9.13 14.66 22.81
C THR A 145 -7.62 14.46 22.58
N SER A 146 -6.80 15.51 22.70
CA SER A 146 -5.33 15.48 22.52
C SER A 146 -4.63 14.33 23.28
N ASN A 147 -5.15 13.95 24.46
CA ASN A 147 -4.65 12.85 25.28
C ASN A 147 -4.72 11.47 24.59
N THR A 148 -5.75 11.23 23.78
CA THR A 148 -5.95 9.94 23.10
C THR A 148 -4.98 9.78 21.93
N PHE A 149 -4.62 10.89 21.27
CA PHE A 149 -3.61 10.92 20.21
C PHE A 149 -2.19 10.72 20.75
N LEU A 150 -1.81 11.41 21.83
CA LEU A 150 -0.50 11.22 22.47
C LEU A 150 -0.28 9.77 22.92
N ARG A 151 -1.28 9.13 23.52
CA ARG A 151 -1.21 7.70 23.90
C ARG A 151 -1.00 6.78 22.69
N HIS A 152 -1.59 7.11 21.54
CA HIS A 152 -1.39 6.33 20.32
C HIS A 152 -0.04 6.60 19.64
N LEU A 153 0.46 7.84 19.64
CA LEU A 153 1.84 8.10 19.23
C LEU A 153 2.84 7.32 20.09
N CYS A 154 2.60 7.24 21.40
CA CYS A 154 3.41 6.38 22.28
C CYS A 154 3.29 4.90 21.91
N MET A 155 2.10 4.41 21.52
CA MET A 155 1.93 3.03 21.03
C MET A 155 2.66 2.79 19.71
N VAL A 156 2.52 3.68 18.73
CA VAL A 156 3.26 3.63 17.46
C VAL A 156 4.76 3.63 17.73
N HIS A 157 5.25 4.55 18.55
CA HIS A 157 6.66 4.64 18.95
C HIS A 157 7.17 3.39 19.66
N SER A 158 6.34 2.75 20.49
CA SER A 158 6.68 1.50 21.16
C SER A 158 6.75 0.32 20.18
N GLN A 159 5.92 0.33 19.13
CA GLN A 159 5.94 -0.70 18.08
C GLN A 159 7.07 -0.51 17.06
N LEU A 160 7.61 0.71 16.92
CA LEU A 160 8.75 1.01 16.04
C LEU A 160 10.12 0.78 16.70
N LYS A 161 10.18 0.55 18.01
CA LYS A 161 11.42 0.30 18.77
C LYS A 161 11.77 -1.18 18.97
N ASN A 162 10.89 -2.08 18.55
CA ASN A 162 11.11 -3.53 18.53
C ASN A 162 11.30 -4.01 17.10
#